data_AF-F8CA34-F1
#
_entry.id   AF-F8CA34-F1
#
_cell.length_a   1.000
_cell.length_b   1.000
_cell.length_c   1.000
_cell.angle_alpha   90.00
_cell.angle_beta   90.00
_cell.angle_gamma   90.00
#
_symmetry.space_group_name_H-M   'P 1'
#
loop_
_entity.id
_entity.type
_entity.pdbx_description
1 polymer ?
#
loop_
_entity_poly.entity_id
_entity_poly.type
_entity_poly.pdbx_seq_one_letter_code
_entity_poly.pdbx_strand_id
1 'polypeptide(L)'
;MKKTLTSLLCAAVSLTLLSLACGEGNPPQVPQPLEDGGVLWTECSPEGAAEDCSQGESCRFIASYDRYLCVRACDPQAACEHPDAVCCPSADTDGEGGSCVPNGGCAPADAGTDDAGTDGGSTEETDGGDPEDGGSTPDDGGTIEEDAGTEPDAGTEPDAGTDAGTDGGSETDTDAGTDAGSDAGHTNIRVMASNLSSGNYQSYDPGHGIRLIKGVDPDIVLMQEFNYGNDSAADIRSLVDQIAPGFHYSRETGAQIPNGVISRWPIIESGQWPDPRVSNRDFAWARIDIPGPRDLWAVSVHLLTSSAGNRNGEAQAIVNEVRSQIPDDDYLIIGGDLNTDNFNESCFATFRQVVTTAGPHPADHNGNTGTNRNRNKPYDQILVDQDLRQYQQAVVIGSNTFPNGLVLDSRVYRPLSEIAPVQSGDSSASNMQHMGVVKDFLVPNF
;
A
#
# COMPACT_ATOMS: atom_id res chain seq x y z
N MET A 1 13.16 -4.15 68.68
CA MET A 1 12.56 -3.17 67.73
C MET A 1 13.49 -2.88 66.54
N LYS A 2 14.08 -3.90 65.88
CA LYS A 2 14.96 -3.73 64.71
C LYS A 2 14.56 -4.58 63.49
N LYS A 3 13.56 -5.45 63.62
CA LYS A 3 13.09 -6.33 62.54
C LYS A 3 11.86 -5.82 61.79
N THR A 4 11.24 -4.73 62.25
CA THR A 4 10.05 -4.12 61.64
C THR A 4 10.35 -2.93 60.74
N LEU A 5 11.59 -2.41 60.75
CA LEU A 5 12.00 -1.28 59.89
C LEU A 5 12.54 -1.74 58.53
N THR A 6 13.07 -2.96 58.43
CA THR A 6 13.64 -3.48 57.18
C THR A 6 12.56 -3.92 56.18
N SER A 7 11.39 -4.33 56.65
CA SER A 7 10.26 -4.72 55.77
C SER A 7 9.55 -3.52 55.15
N LEU A 8 9.54 -2.36 55.82
CA LEU A 8 8.98 -1.13 55.25
C LEU A 8 9.87 -0.50 54.17
N LEU A 9 11.20 -0.67 54.26
CA LEU A 9 12.09 -0.18 53.21
C LEU A 9 12.01 -1.01 51.92
N CYS A 10 11.83 -2.34 51.99
CA CYS A 10 11.64 -3.16 50.79
C CYS A 10 10.31 -2.87 50.08
N ALA A 11 9.24 -2.57 50.82
CA ALA A 11 7.95 -2.22 50.22
C ALA A 11 7.97 -0.86 49.51
N ALA A 12 8.72 0.12 50.04
CA ALA A 12 8.85 1.44 49.43
C ALA A 12 9.68 1.42 48.13
N VAL A 13 10.72 0.58 48.06
CA VAL A 13 11.56 0.45 46.85
C VAL A 13 10.80 -0.27 45.73
N SER A 14 9.97 -1.28 46.04
CA SER A 14 9.14 -1.96 45.03
C SER A 14 8.01 -1.09 44.48
N LEU A 15 7.47 -0.15 45.26
CA LEU A 15 6.40 0.75 44.79
C LEU A 15 6.94 1.90 43.92
N THR A 16 8.22 2.27 44.08
CA THR A 16 8.86 3.32 43.27
C THR A 16 9.37 2.78 41.92
N LEU A 17 9.64 1.48 41.82
CA LEU A 17 10.01 0.82 40.55
C LEU A 17 8.80 0.51 39.65
N LEU A 18 7.58 0.48 40.20
CA LEU A 18 6.37 0.26 39.40
C LEU A 18 5.83 1.55 38.76
N SER A 19 6.14 2.73 39.33
CA SER A 19 5.72 4.03 38.77
C SER A 19 6.63 4.55 37.66
N LEU A 20 7.83 3.98 37.46
CA LEU A 20 8.68 4.28 36.30
C LEU A 20 8.45 3.36 35.09
N ALA A 21 7.63 2.29 35.24
CA ALA A 21 7.34 1.34 34.17
C ALA A 21 6.02 1.61 33.41
N CYS A 22 5.21 2.55 33.89
CA CYS A 22 4.04 3.04 33.17
C CYS A 22 4.38 4.45 32.68
N GLY A 23 4.89 4.54 31.44
CA GLY A 23 4.97 5.82 30.74
C GLY A 23 3.59 6.48 30.71
N GLU A 24 3.57 7.81 30.66
CA GLU A 24 2.36 8.62 30.53
C GLU A 24 1.57 8.18 29.29
N GLY A 25 0.69 7.20 29.46
CA GLY A 25 -0.31 6.86 28.49
C GLY A 25 -1.24 8.05 28.36
N ASN A 26 -1.47 8.49 27.13
CA ASN A 26 -2.53 9.44 26.84
C ASN A 26 -3.80 8.98 27.57
N PRO A 27 -4.48 9.87 28.33
CA PRO A 27 -5.74 9.51 28.94
C PRO A 27 -6.68 8.97 27.85
N PRO A 28 -7.54 7.98 28.15
CA PRO A 28 -8.53 7.52 27.20
C PRO A 28 -9.25 8.76 26.64
N GLN A 29 -9.22 8.89 25.32
CA GLN A 29 -9.95 9.95 24.63
C GLN A 29 -11.41 9.77 25.03
N VAL A 30 -11.91 10.66 25.89
CA VAL A 30 -13.34 10.71 26.19
C VAL A 30 -14.01 11.04 24.86
N PRO A 31 -14.98 10.23 24.38
CA PRO A 31 -15.68 10.52 23.14
C PRO A 31 -16.17 11.97 23.17
N GLN A 32 -15.90 12.71 22.10
CA GLN A 32 -16.43 14.07 21.96
C GLN A 32 -17.96 13.97 22.08
N PRO A 33 -18.60 14.74 22.97
CA PRO A 33 -20.07 14.78 23.02
C PRO A 33 -20.58 15.18 21.64
N LEU A 34 -21.70 14.59 21.19
CA LEU A 34 -22.43 15.16 20.06
C LEU A 34 -22.74 16.62 20.33
N GLU A 35 -22.88 17.42 19.29
CA GLU A 35 -23.32 18.82 19.43
C GLU A 35 -24.65 18.96 20.18
N ASP A 36 -25.45 17.88 20.26
CA ASP A 36 -26.71 17.81 21.01
C ASP A 36 -26.59 17.31 22.47
N GLY A 37 -25.38 16.98 22.94
CA GLY A 37 -25.13 16.53 24.32
C GLY A 37 -25.56 15.08 24.62
N GLY A 38 -25.79 14.24 23.60
CA GLY A 38 -26.12 12.82 23.78
C GLY A 38 -27.56 12.56 24.24
N VAL A 39 -28.43 13.57 24.20
CA VAL A 39 -29.82 13.47 24.68
C VAL A 39 -30.74 12.79 23.66
N LEU A 40 -30.36 12.80 22.38
CA LEU A 40 -31.14 12.24 21.27
C LEU A 40 -30.75 10.81 20.89
N TRP A 41 -29.58 10.35 21.33
CA TRP A 41 -28.99 9.09 20.87
C TRP A 41 -28.56 8.25 22.06
N THR A 42 -29.27 7.16 22.29
CA THR A 42 -28.94 6.18 23.32
C THR A 42 -27.73 5.37 22.86
N GLU A 43 -26.66 5.35 23.66
CA GLU A 43 -25.54 4.43 23.45
C GLU A 43 -25.97 3.01 23.80
N CYS A 44 -25.47 2.04 23.04
CA CYS A 44 -25.78 0.62 23.24
C CYS A 44 -24.51 -0.22 23.15
N SER A 45 -24.55 -1.45 23.69
CA SER A 45 -23.46 -2.41 23.50
C SER A 45 -23.83 -3.45 22.44
N PRO A 46 -22.90 -3.86 21.55
CA PRO A 46 -23.14 -4.95 20.61
C PRO A 46 -23.48 -6.28 21.29
N GLU A 47 -23.04 -6.48 22.54
CA GLU A 47 -23.29 -7.68 23.34
C GLU A 47 -24.66 -7.64 24.05
N GLY A 48 -25.31 -6.47 24.11
CA GLY A 48 -26.57 -6.20 24.83
C GLY A 48 -27.69 -5.59 23.98
N ALA A 49 -27.55 -5.63 22.65
CA ALA A 49 -28.33 -4.84 21.69
C ALA A 49 -29.86 -4.93 21.81
N ALA A 50 -30.40 -6.00 22.41
CA ALA A 50 -31.84 -6.18 22.62
C ALA A 50 -32.37 -5.59 23.95
N GLU A 51 -31.49 -5.27 24.91
CA GLU A 51 -31.86 -4.73 26.23
C GLU A 51 -31.64 -3.21 26.32
N ASP A 52 -30.71 -2.66 25.52
CA ASP A 52 -30.32 -1.24 25.58
C ASP A 52 -31.17 -0.32 24.67
N CYS A 53 -31.78 -0.85 23.62
CA CYS A 53 -32.53 -0.07 22.62
C CYS A 53 -34.05 -0.18 22.75
N SER A 54 -34.77 0.87 22.37
CA SER A 54 -36.24 0.88 22.42
C SER A 54 -36.85 0.00 21.32
N GLN A 55 -38.11 -0.39 21.48
CA GLN A 55 -38.80 -1.24 20.50
C GLN A 55 -38.80 -0.59 19.09
N GLY A 56 -38.18 -1.26 18.11
CA GLY A 56 -38.04 -0.77 16.73
C GLY A 56 -36.70 -0.07 16.42
N GLU A 57 -35.78 -0.04 17.37
CA GLU A 57 -34.39 0.41 17.19
C GLU A 57 -33.43 -0.79 17.09
N SER A 58 -32.27 -0.53 16.49
CA SER A 58 -31.16 -1.49 16.38
C SER A 58 -29.87 -0.83 16.83
N CYS A 59 -28.99 -1.58 17.49
CA CYS A 59 -27.68 -1.09 17.90
C CYS A 59 -26.72 -1.11 16.71
N ARG A 60 -26.23 0.06 16.28
CA ARG A 60 -25.28 0.18 15.16
C ARG A 60 -24.06 1.00 15.52
N PHE A 61 -22.91 0.60 15.00
CA PHE A 61 -21.67 1.36 15.11
C PHE A 61 -21.68 2.52 14.11
N ILE A 62 -21.45 3.74 14.59
CA ILE A 62 -21.39 4.95 13.77
C ILE A 62 -19.94 5.43 13.68
N ALA A 63 -19.30 5.16 12.54
CA ALA A 63 -17.87 5.36 12.34
C ALA A 63 -17.40 6.81 12.52
N SER A 64 -18.22 7.79 12.16
CA SER A 64 -17.90 9.22 12.35
C SER A 64 -17.81 9.62 13.83
N TYR A 65 -18.41 8.84 14.73
CA TYR A 65 -18.46 9.09 16.17
C TYR A 65 -17.78 7.99 17.00
N ASP A 66 -17.21 6.96 16.36
CA ASP A 66 -16.46 5.86 16.98
C ASP A 66 -17.19 5.18 18.15
N ARG A 67 -18.50 4.94 18.00
CA ARG A 67 -19.34 4.34 19.06
C ARG A 67 -20.63 3.70 18.54
N TYR A 68 -21.24 2.87 19.37
CA TYR A 68 -22.51 2.18 19.10
C TYR A 68 -23.72 2.98 19.60
N LEU A 69 -24.70 3.20 18.73
CA LEU A 69 -25.93 3.96 19.00
C LEU A 69 -27.18 3.16 18.63
N CYS A 70 -28.25 3.32 19.40
CA CYS A 70 -29.58 2.86 19.03
C CYS A 70 -30.13 3.74 17.91
N VAL A 71 -30.38 3.13 16.75
CA VAL A 71 -30.87 3.81 15.56
C VAL A 71 -32.16 3.16 15.07
N ARG A 72 -33.10 3.98 14.59
CA ARG A 72 -34.38 3.51 14.03
C ARG A 72 -34.26 3.30 12.53
N ALA A 73 -34.95 2.30 12.01
CA ALA A 73 -35.07 2.10 10.57
C ALA A 73 -35.80 3.28 9.90
N CYS A 74 -35.41 3.59 8.66
CA CYS A 74 -36.05 4.56 7.79
C CYS A 74 -36.12 4.02 6.35
N ASP A 75 -37.02 4.57 5.56
CA ASP A 75 -37.10 4.34 4.12
C ASP A 75 -36.36 5.50 3.42
N PRO A 76 -35.57 5.27 2.35
CA PRO A 76 -34.97 6.34 1.55
C PRO A 76 -35.94 7.47 1.12
N GLN A 77 -37.25 7.20 1.05
CA GLN A 77 -38.30 8.16 0.72
C GLN A 77 -38.96 8.82 1.96
N ALA A 78 -38.71 8.30 3.16
CA ALA A 78 -39.25 8.82 4.42
C ALA A 78 -38.20 9.63 5.20
N ALA A 79 -38.58 10.82 5.66
CA ALA A 79 -37.72 11.62 6.51
C ALA A 79 -37.60 10.99 7.91
N CYS A 80 -36.39 11.01 8.47
CA CYS A 80 -36.19 10.74 9.88
C CYS A 80 -37.02 11.73 10.72
N GLU A 81 -37.59 11.26 11.82
CA GLU A 81 -38.47 12.08 12.68
C GLU A 81 -37.76 13.33 13.24
N HIS A 82 -36.41 13.30 13.29
CA HIS A 82 -35.60 14.37 13.84
C HIS A 82 -34.92 15.21 12.73
N PRO A 83 -34.95 16.56 12.82
CA PRO A 83 -34.37 17.44 11.79
C PRO A 83 -32.85 17.31 11.62
N ASP A 84 -32.15 16.83 12.64
CA ASP A 84 -30.68 16.62 12.63
C ASP A 84 -30.29 15.16 12.32
N ALA A 85 -31.24 14.32 11.92
CA ALA A 85 -31.00 12.95 11.51
C ALA A 85 -31.17 12.78 10.00
N VAL A 86 -30.29 11.97 9.41
CA VAL A 86 -30.33 11.61 7.99
C VAL A 86 -30.55 10.10 7.86
N CYS A 87 -31.35 9.69 6.88
CA CYS A 87 -31.57 8.28 6.59
C CYS A 87 -30.36 7.75 5.79
N CYS A 88 -29.52 6.93 6.42
CA CYS A 88 -28.39 6.30 5.73
C CYS A 88 -28.79 4.91 5.23
N PRO A 89 -28.55 4.56 3.95
CA PRO A 89 -28.79 3.21 3.45
C PRO A 89 -27.98 2.19 4.25
N SER A 90 -28.60 1.07 4.63
CA SER A 90 -27.86 -0.03 5.26
C SER A 90 -27.30 -0.93 4.17
N ALA A 91 -26.01 -1.31 4.25
CA ALA A 91 -25.40 -2.26 3.32
C ALA A 91 -26.01 -3.68 3.45
N ASP A 92 -26.65 -3.98 4.59
CA ASP A 92 -27.16 -5.31 4.94
C ASP A 92 -28.58 -5.62 4.42
N THR A 93 -29.19 -4.71 3.65
CA THR A 93 -30.55 -4.87 3.12
C THR A 93 -30.56 -4.47 1.65
N ASP A 94 -31.25 -5.24 0.80
CA ASP A 94 -31.29 -5.16 -0.68
C ASP A 94 -31.82 -3.81 -1.26
N GLY A 95 -31.26 -2.68 -0.83
CA GLY A 95 -31.56 -1.33 -1.30
C GLY A 95 -32.86 -0.71 -0.76
N GLU A 96 -33.66 -1.40 0.04
CA GLU A 96 -35.01 -0.93 0.43
C GLU A 96 -35.11 -0.36 1.87
N GLY A 97 -34.03 -0.30 2.65
CA GLY A 97 -34.06 0.19 4.03
C GLY A 97 -32.79 0.91 4.48
N GLY A 98 -32.96 1.93 5.33
CA GLY A 98 -31.89 2.70 5.95
C GLY A 98 -32.04 2.79 7.47
N SER A 99 -31.06 3.43 8.12
CA SER A 99 -31.13 3.79 9.54
C SER A 99 -30.99 5.29 9.71
N CYS A 100 -31.79 5.89 10.59
CA CYS A 100 -31.66 7.29 10.97
C CYS A 100 -30.44 7.47 11.87
N VAL A 101 -29.44 8.20 11.39
CA VAL A 101 -28.22 8.52 12.16
C VAL A 101 -28.01 10.03 12.21
N PRO A 102 -27.14 10.56 13.10
CA PRO A 102 -26.84 11.98 13.16
C PRO A 102 -26.31 12.52 11.82
N ASN A 103 -26.61 13.78 11.50
CA ASN A 103 -26.11 14.44 10.29
C ASN A 103 -24.56 14.40 10.23
N GLY A 104 -24.01 13.92 9.11
CA GLY A 104 -22.57 13.62 8.97
C GLY A 104 -22.15 12.22 9.43
N GLY A 105 -23.08 11.41 9.95
CA GLY A 105 -22.86 10.02 10.34
C GLY A 105 -23.08 8.98 9.24
N CYS A 106 -23.59 9.38 8.07
CA CYS A 106 -23.55 8.52 6.89
C CYS A 106 -22.10 8.45 6.42
N ALA A 107 -21.39 7.37 6.76
CA ALA A 107 -20.23 6.99 5.97
C ALA A 107 -20.72 6.67 4.54
N PRO A 108 -20.04 7.12 3.47
CA PRO A 108 -20.24 6.49 2.17
C PRO A 108 -19.97 4.99 2.37
N ALA A 109 -20.86 4.15 1.84
CA ALA A 109 -20.71 2.70 1.90
C ALA A 109 -19.25 2.35 1.57
N ASP A 110 -18.61 1.72 2.53
CA ASP A 110 -17.32 1.08 2.38
C ASP A 110 -17.48 0.00 1.31
N ALA A 111 -17.03 0.28 0.08
CA ALA A 111 -16.98 -0.72 -0.98
C ALA A 111 -15.88 -1.78 -0.73
N GLY A 112 -15.30 -1.82 0.47
CA GLY A 112 -14.31 -2.80 0.91
C GLY A 112 -14.84 -3.87 1.86
N THR A 113 -16.13 -3.92 2.17
CA THR A 113 -16.70 -5.00 3.00
C THR A 113 -17.82 -5.75 2.28
N ASP A 114 -17.45 -6.56 1.29
CA ASP A 114 -18.20 -7.73 0.86
C ASP A 114 -17.22 -8.86 0.49
N ASP A 115 -16.45 -9.32 1.47
CA ASP A 115 -15.75 -10.62 1.41
C ASP A 115 -16.55 -11.68 2.17
N ALA A 116 -17.84 -11.80 1.85
CA ALA A 116 -18.70 -12.88 2.35
C ALA A 116 -18.88 -13.96 1.27
N GLY A 117 -17.83 -14.76 1.05
CA GLY A 117 -17.99 -16.10 0.49
C GLY A 117 -18.85 -16.94 1.44
N THR A 118 -20.12 -17.13 1.10
CA THR A 118 -21.00 -18.08 1.80
C THR A 118 -20.80 -19.47 1.23
N ASP A 119 -20.17 -20.34 2.01
CA ASP A 119 -20.17 -21.78 1.79
C ASP A 119 -21.58 -22.36 1.98
N GLY A 120 -22.13 -22.93 0.91
CA GLY A 120 -23.38 -23.68 0.92
C GLY A 120 -23.25 -25.00 0.17
N GLY A 121 -22.53 -25.97 0.74
CA GLY A 121 -22.60 -27.35 0.28
C GLY A 121 -23.88 -28.03 0.77
N SER A 122 -24.63 -28.68 -0.15
CA SER A 122 -25.33 -29.96 0.09
C SER A 122 -26.11 -30.45 -1.15
N THR A 123 -25.64 -31.57 -1.70
CA THR A 123 -26.36 -32.77 -2.18
C THR A 123 -27.46 -32.74 -3.27
N GLU A 124 -27.17 -33.55 -4.29
CA GLU A 124 -28.02 -34.56 -4.96
C GLU A 124 -28.96 -34.20 -6.13
N GLU A 125 -28.70 -34.91 -7.26
CA GLU A 125 -29.61 -35.39 -8.33
C GLU A 125 -30.33 -34.31 -9.18
N THR A 126 -30.34 -34.28 -10.51
CA THR A 126 -30.46 -35.35 -11.51
C THR A 126 -30.21 -34.75 -12.92
N ASP A 127 -29.49 -35.51 -13.73
CA ASP A 127 -29.70 -35.87 -15.15
C ASP A 127 -30.43 -34.94 -16.16
N GLY A 128 -29.81 -34.80 -17.34
CA GLY A 128 -30.52 -34.85 -18.62
C GLY A 128 -30.39 -33.64 -19.57
N GLY A 129 -29.68 -33.83 -20.70
CA GLY A 129 -30.05 -33.21 -21.99
C GLY A 129 -28.95 -32.55 -22.81
N ASP A 130 -28.40 -33.30 -23.76
CA ASP A 130 -27.56 -32.86 -24.89
C ASP A 130 -28.39 -32.05 -25.95
N PRO A 131 -27.75 -31.38 -26.93
CA PRO A 131 -28.33 -30.31 -27.74
C PRO A 131 -28.75 -30.75 -29.14
N GLU A 132 -29.73 -30.06 -29.70
CA GLU A 132 -30.07 -29.96 -31.14
C GLU A 132 -30.89 -28.67 -31.30
N ASP A 133 -30.98 -27.94 -32.41
CA ASP A 133 -30.37 -27.85 -33.73
C ASP A 133 -31.19 -26.73 -34.42
N GLY A 134 -30.76 -26.23 -35.57
CA GLY A 134 -31.68 -25.61 -36.52
C GLY A 134 -31.29 -24.20 -36.95
N GLY A 135 -30.40 -24.12 -37.93
CA GLY A 135 -29.96 -22.88 -38.55
C GLY A 135 -30.97 -22.25 -39.53
N SER A 136 -30.50 -21.25 -40.27
CA SER A 136 -30.63 -21.09 -41.73
C SER A 136 -30.09 -19.71 -42.16
N THR A 137 -29.16 -19.76 -43.13
CA THR A 137 -28.54 -18.69 -43.95
C THR A 137 -29.49 -18.16 -45.05
N PRO A 138 -29.05 -17.42 -46.10
CA PRO A 138 -28.12 -16.28 -46.28
C PRO A 138 -28.78 -15.14 -47.13
N ASP A 139 -27.97 -14.17 -47.60
CA ASP A 139 -28.13 -13.22 -48.74
C ASP A 139 -27.99 -11.73 -48.30
N ASP A 140 -27.33 -10.81 -49.01
CA ASP A 140 -26.67 -10.79 -50.33
C ASP A 140 -25.90 -9.44 -50.47
N GLY A 141 -24.86 -9.44 -51.31
CA GLY A 141 -24.33 -8.29 -52.07
C GLY A 141 -23.54 -7.20 -51.32
N GLY A 142 -22.37 -6.73 -51.77
CA GLY A 142 -21.63 -6.94 -53.02
C GLY A 142 -20.56 -5.85 -53.21
N THR A 143 -19.58 -6.15 -54.08
CA THR A 143 -18.61 -5.27 -54.81
C THR A 143 -17.57 -4.52 -53.96
N ILE A 144 -16.27 -4.85 -53.95
CA ILE A 144 -15.20 -4.76 -54.99
C ILE A 144 -15.15 -3.38 -55.67
N GLU A 145 -14.04 -2.65 -55.49
CA GLU A 145 -13.13 -2.16 -56.55
C GLU A 145 -11.76 -1.77 -55.94
N GLU A 146 -10.72 -2.05 -56.72
CA GLU A 146 -9.28 -1.93 -56.48
C GLU A 146 -8.73 -0.54 -56.86
N ASP A 147 -7.38 -0.47 -56.89
CA ASP A 147 -6.46 0.52 -57.47
C ASP A 147 -5.94 1.62 -56.52
N ALA A 148 -4.67 1.59 -56.06
CA ALA A 148 -3.35 1.56 -56.72
C ALA A 148 -2.84 2.95 -57.18
N GLY A 149 -1.59 3.24 -56.79
CA GLY A 149 -0.76 4.37 -57.24
C GLY A 149 0.14 4.90 -56.10
N THR A 150 1.42 4.50 -55.90
CA THR A 150 2.67 4.90 -56.60
C THR A 150 2.83 6.42 -56.77
N GLU A 151 3.92 7.15 -56.45
CA GLU A 151 5.38 6.90 -56.36
C GLU A 151 6.07 8.16 -55.68
N PRO A 152 7.43 8.21 -55.53
CA PRO A 152 8.21 8.93 -54.51
C PRO A 152 9.00 10.18 -55.01
N ASP A 153 9.67 10.90 -54.11
CA ASP A 153 10.94 11.67 -54.32
C ASP A 153 11.40 12.26 -52.96
N ALA A 154 12.59 12.03 -52.39
CA ALA A 154 13.99 12.28 -52.78
C ALA A 154 14.56 13.65 -52.34
N GLY A 155 15.74 13.63 -51.71
CA GLY A 155 16.64 14.77 -51.45
C GLY A 155 17.32 14.73 -50.07
N THR A 156 18.40 13.95 -49.87
CA THR A 156 19.85 14.29 -49.95
C THR A 156 20.42 15.10 -48.77
N GLU A 157 21.33 14.46 -48.01
CA GLU A 157 22.31 15.04 -47.05
C GLU A 157 23.53 15.69 -47.75
N PRO A 158 24.70 15.97 -47.12
CA PRO A 158 25.09 16.28 -45.72
C PRO A 158 25.99 17.56 -45.66
N ASP A 159 26.40 18.04 -44.47
CA ASP A 159 27.78 18.55 -44.32
C ASP A 159 28.27 18.72 -42.88
N ALA A 160 29.57 18.46 -42.74
CA ALA A 160 30.36 18.36 -41.53
C ALA A 160 30.85 19.70 -40.96
N GLY A 161 31.23 19.69 -39.68
CA GLY A 161 31.98 20.76 -39.03
C GLY A 161 32.55 20.34 -37.69
N THR A 162 33.76 19.80 -37.71
CA THR A 162 34.66 19.62 -36.56
C THR A 162 35.37 20.94 -36.28
N ASP A 163 35.48 21.41 -35.03
CA ASP A 163 36.80 21.76 -34.47
C ASP A 163 36.82 22.02 -32.95
N ALA A 164 37.98 21.77 -32.39
CA ALA A 164 38.35 21.81 -30.99
C ALA A 164 38.56 23.23 -30.43
N GLY A 165 38.37 23.37 -29.11
CA GLY A 165 38.74 24.57 -28.36
C GLY A 165 38.72 24.33 -26.86
N THR A 166 39.86 23.91 -26.33
CA THR A 166 40.20 23.84 -24.91
C THR A 166 40.35 25.24 -24.32
N ASP A 167 39.73 25.49 -23.16
CA ASP A 167 40.18 26.35 -22.04
C ASP A 167 39.06 26.26 -20.97
N GLY A 168 39.28 25.77 -19.75
CA GLY A 168 40.28 26.24 -18.80
C GLY A 168 39.59 27.11 -17.75
N GLY A 169 38.72 26.52 -16.92
CA GLY A 169 37.96 27.24 -15.88
C GLY A 169 37.55 26.33 -14.74
N SER A 170 38.38 26.33 -13.70
CA SER A 170 38.15 25.70 -12.40
C SER A 170 36.99 26.38 -11.68
N GLU A 171 35.84 25.73 -11.57
CA GLU A 171 34.94 25.91 -10.43
C GLU A 171 34.52 24.52 -9.91
N THR A 172 34.83 24.27 -8.64
CA THR A 172 34.38 23.11 -7.89
C THR A 172 32.90 23.29 -7.60
N ASP A 173 32.05 22.89 -8.54
CA ASP A 173 30.67 22.51 -8.22
C ASP A 173 30.71 21.07 -7.73
N THR A 174 30.54 20.89 -6.43
CA THR A 174 30.06 19.63 -5.86
C THR A 174 28.65 19.42 -6.36
N ASP A 175 28.56 18.76 -7.52
CA ASP A 175 27.35 18.09 -7.98
C ASP A 175 26.97 17.05 -6.91
N ALA A 176 25.86 17.32 -6.22
CA ALA A 176 25.23 16.40 -5.29
C ALA A 176 24.03 15.71 -5.95
N GLY A 177 24.06 15.54 -7.28
CA GLY A 177 23.43 14.39 -7.91
C GLY A 177 24.26 13.15 -7.56
N THR A 178 23.71 12.27 -6.72
CA THR A 178 24.26 10.94 -6.53
C THR A 178 24.12 10.19 -7.86
N ASP A 179 25.08 10.38 -8.76
CA ASP A 179 25.30 9.47 -9.85
C ASP A 179 25.36 8.07 -9.25
N ALA A 180 24.40 7.22 -9.61
CA ALA A 180 24.43 5.79 -9.36
C ALA A 180 25.49 5.10 -10.24
N GLY A 181 26.68 5.69 -10.29
CA GLY A 181 27.90 5.10 -10.80
C GLY A 181 28.43 4.10 -9.78
N SER A 182 28.99 3.02 -10.29
CA SER A 182 29.70 2.00 -9.52
C SER A 182 30.96 2.57 -8.88
N ASP A 183 30.79 3.33 -7.80
CA ASP A 183 31.92 3.87 -7.06
C ASP A 183 32.59 2.75 -6.26
N ALA A 184 33.87 2.54 -6.52
CA ALA A 184 34.74 1.63 -5.76
C ALA A 184 34.22 0.18 -5.62
N GLY A 185 33.50 -0.34 -6.62
CA GLY A 185 33.02 -1.73 -6.61
C GLY A 185 31.78 -1.96 -5.77
N HIS A 186 30.94 -0.94 -5.54
CA HIS A 186 29.64 -1.08 -4.90
C HIS A 186 28.52 -0.53 -5.80
N THR A 187 27.28 -0.97 -5.57
CA THR A 187 26.05 -0.47 -6.20
C THR A 187 25.18 0.18 -5.15
N ASN A 188 24.73 1.41 -5.42
CA ASN A 188 23.62 2.02 -4.70
C ASN A 188 22.30 1.43 -5.20
N ILE A 189 21.46 0.99 -4.28
CA ILE A 189 20.11 0.48 -4.56
C ILE A 189 19.14 1.28 -3.69
N ARG A 190 18.29 2.10 -4.32
CA ARG A 190 17.14 2.71 -3.68
C ARG A 190 15.89 1.89 -3.93
N VAL A 191 15.20 1.51 -2.86
CA VAL A 191 14.00 0.67 -2.90
C VAL A 191 12.82 1.46 -2.37
N MET A 192 11.68 1.37 -3.04
CA MET A 192 10.43 1.98 -2.61
C MET A 192 9.30 0.95 -2.50
N ALA A 193 8.58 0.92 -1.38
CA ALA A 193 7.26 0.30 -1.28
C ALA A 193 6.17 1.32 -1.62
N SER A 194 5.21 0.94 -2.45
CA SER A 194 4.27 1.86 -3.07
C SER A 194 2.87 1.25 -3.19
N ASN A 195 2.00 1.54 -2.22
CA ASN A 195 0.55 1.54 -2.39
C ASN A 195 0.07 2.99 -2.62
N LEU A 196 0.58 3.64 -3.69
CA LEU A 196 0.35 5.06 -3.96
C LEU A 196 -0.75 5.31 -5.00
N SER A 197 -1.74 4.44 -5.03
CA SER A 197 -2.95 4.65 -5.82
C SER A 197 -3.71 5.88 -5.30
N SER A 198 -4.52 6.48 -6.17
CA SER A 198 -5.40 7.59 -5.79
C SER A 198 -6.56 7.68 -6.76
N GLY A 199 -7.53 8.55 -6.48
CA GLY A 199 -8.73 8.64 -7.28
C GLY A 199 -9.58 7.38 -7.12
N ASN A 200 -10.14 6.87 -8.20
CA ASN A 200 -11.01 5.70 -8.15
C ASN A 200 -10.25 4.44 -8.59
N TYR A 201 -10.80 3.27 -8.24
CA TYR A 201 -10.39 1.98 -8.81
C TYR A 201 -8.99 1.49 -8.43
N GLN A 202 -8.44 1.93 -7.29
CA GLN A 202 -7.15 1.42 -6.80
C GLN A 202 -6.09 1.52 -7.91
N SER A 203 -5.99 2.72 -8.49
CA SER A 203 -5.23 2.98 -9.72
C SER A 203 -4.22 4.10 -9.53
N TYR A 204 -3.11 4.00 -10.27
CA TYR A 204 -2.13 5.07 -10.39
C TYR A 204 -2.57 6.20 -11.33
N ASP A 205 -3.71 6.05 -12.01
CA ASP A 205 -4.38 7.12 -12.76
C ASP A 205 -5.25 7.95 -11.80
N PRO A 206 -4.68 9.03 -11.24
CA PRO A 206 -4.51 10.31 -11.96
C PRO A 206 -3.05 10.80 -12.04
N GLY A 207 -2.07 9.98 -11.67
CA GLY A 207 -0.64 10.27 -11.74
C GLY A 207 0.00 10.88 -10.48
N HIS A 208 -0.74 11.01 -9.36
CA HIS A 208 -0.17 11.49 -8.09
C HIS A 208 0.92 10.53 -7.56
N GLY A 209 0.61 9.23 -7.48
CA GLY A 209 1.58 8.21 -7.10
C GLY A 209 2.78 8.14 -8.02
N ILE A 210 2.57 8.30 -9.33
CA ILE A 210 3.66 8.32 -10.33
C ILE A 210 4.64 9.47 -10.04
N ARG A 211 4.14 10.66 -9.73
CA ARG A 211 5.01 11.79 -9.35
C ARG A 211 5.78 11.53 -8.06
N LEU A 212 5.13 10.95 -7.05
CA LEU A 212 5.76 10.57 -5.78
C LEU A 212 6.91 9.58 -5.98
N ILE A 213 6.68 8.51 -6.74
CA ILE A 213 7.71 7.52 -7.07
C ILE A 213 8.86 8.21 -7.81
N LYS A 214 8.55 8.97 -8.87
CA LYS A 214 9.55 9.66 -9.67
C LYS A 214 10.40 10.65 -8.86
N GLY A 215 9.78 11.34 -7.91
CA GLY A 215 10.47 12.35 -7.10
C GLY A 215 11.56 11.80 -6.18
N VAL A 216 11.47 10.51 -5.79
CA VAL A 216 12.50 9.87 -4.95
C VAL A 216 13.47 9.00 -5.75
N ASP A 217 13.28 8.89 -7.07
CA ASP A 217 14.16 8.19 -8.02
C ASP A 217 14.62 6.79 -7.54
N PRO A 218 13.67 5.85 -7.28
CA PRO A 218 14.02 4.51 -6.82
C PRO A 218 14.52 3.62 -7.96
N ASP A 219 15.48 2.74 -7.67
CA ASP A 219 15.95 1.70 -8.59
C ASP A 219 14.99 0.51 -8.62
N ILE A 220 14.39 0.17 -7.47
CA ILE A 220 13.39 -0.91 -7.33
C ILE A 220 12.11 -0.35 -6.71
N VAL A 221 10.95 -0.66 -7.29
CA VAL A 221 9.63 -0.30 -6.76
C VAL A 221 8.79 -1.55 -6.53
N LEU A 222 8.37 -1.76 -5.29
CA LEU A 222 7.40 -2.78 -4.89
C LEU A 222 6.01 -2.16 -5.01
N MET A 223 5.29 -2.53 -6.07
CA MET A 223 4.01 -1.96 -6.45
C MET A 223 2.86 -2.77 -5.85
N GLN A 224 1.94 -2.10 -5.16
CA GLN A 224 0.62 -2.61 -4.80
C GLN A 224 -0.44 -1.83 -5.57
N GLU A 225 -1.62 -2.41 -5.77
CA GLU A 225 -2.71 -1.79 -6.54
C GLU A 225 -2.22 -1.31 -7.91
N PHE A 226 -1.51 -2.19 -8.62
CA PHE A 226 -0.75 -1.86 -9.82
C PHE A 226 -1.65 -1.76 -11.06
N ASN A 227 -2.74 -1.01 -10.94
CA ASN A 227 -3.65 -0.68 -12.03
C ASN A 227 -3.33 0.69 -12.64
N TYR A 228 -3.52 0.81 -13.95
CA TYR A 228 -3.34 2.07 -14.67
C TYR A 228 -4.02 2.07 -16.04
N GLY A 229 -4.67 3.19 -16.39
CA GLY A 229 -5.41 3.31 -17.64
C GLY A 229 -6.49 2.25 -17.72
N ASN A 230 -6.46 1.43 -18.78
CA ASN A 230 -7.38 0.29 -18.95
C ASN A 230 -6.71 -1.06 -18.63
N ASP A 231 -5.61 -1.05 -17.88
CA ASP A 231 -4.79 -2.24 -17.56
C ASP A 231 -4.26 -3.00 -18.78
N SER A 232 -4.21 -2.34 -19.93
CA SER A 232 -3.58 -2.89 -21.12
C SER A 232 -2.06 -2.97 -20.92
N ALA A 233 -1.40 -3.92 -21.58
CA ALA A 233 0.07 -4.02 -21.54
C ALA A 233 0.75 -2.70 -21.98
N ALA A 234 0.14 -1.95 -22.90
CA ALA A 234 0.62 -0.65 -23.34
C ALA A 234 0.46 0.43 -22.25
N ASP A 235 -0.66 0.44 -21.53
CA ASP A 235 -0.88 1.39 -20.43
C ASP A 235 0.07 1.12 -19.27
N ILE A 236 0.25 -0.14 -18.87
CA ILE A 236 1.20 -0.50 -17.81
C ILE A 236 2.63 -0.14 -18.23
N ARG A 237 3.04 -0.45 -19.46
CA ARG A 237 4.35 -0.03 -19.99
C ARG A 237 4.51 1.50 -19.95
N SER A 238 3.47 2.23 -20.35
CA SER A 238 3.44 3.70 -20.31
C SER A 238 3.59 4.25 -18.89
N LEU A 239 2.94 3.64 -17.89
CA LEU A 239 3.16 4.00 -16.48
C LEU A 239 4.62 3.81 -16.08
N VAL A 240 5.21 2.65 -16.38
CA VAL A 240 6.59 2.35 -15.98
C VAL A 240 7.56 3.32 -16.66
N ASP A 241 7.33 3.67 -17.93
CA ASP A 241 8.14 4.66 -18.64
C ASP A 241 7.97 6.10 -18.09
N GLN A 242 6.82 6.43 -17.50
CA GLN A 242 6.64 7.71 -16.81
C GLN A 242 7.44 7.78 -15.49
N ILE A 243 7.51 6.66 -14.76
CA ILE A 243 8.34 6.53 -13.56
C ILE A 243 9.82 6.65 -13.95
N ALA A 244 10.28 5.72 -14.78
CA ALA A 244 11.66 5.69 -15.26
C ALA A 244 11.75 4.95 -16.61
N PRO A 245 12.05 5.65 -17.71
CA PRO A 245 12.20 5.04 -19.02
C PRO A 245 13.24 3.92 -19.03
N GLY A 246 12.91 2.80 -19.68
CA GLY A 246 13.83 1.67 -19.84
C GLY A 246 13.86 0.70 -18.64
N PHE A 247 13.12 0.98 -17.56
CA PHE A 247 13.02 0.03 -16.44
C PHE A 247 12.20 -1.20 -16.83
N HIS A 248 12.57 -2.33 -16.24
CA HIS A 248 11.88 -3.61 -16.33
C HIS A 248 10.70 -3.66 -15.35
N TYR A 249 9.69 -4.47 -15.63
CA TYR A 249 8.63 -4.72 -14.66
C TYR A 249 8.07 -6.14 -14.76
N SER A 250 7.58 -6.64 -13.63
CA SER A 250 6.69 -7.79 -13.52
C SER A 250 5.41 -7.36 -12.80
N ARG A 251 4.30 -8.01 -13.13
CA ARG A 251 2.98 -7.70 -12.56
C ARG A 251 2.18 -8.99 -12.51
N GLU A 252 1.41 -9.16 -11.45
CA GLU A 252 0.44 -10.24 -11.33
C GLU A 252 -0.53 -10.27 -12.52
N THR A 253 -0.94 -11.48 -12.86
CA THR A 253 -1.94 -11.75 -13.90
C THR A 253 -3.22 -12.26 -13.27
N GLY A 254 -4.37 -11.87 -13.82
CA GLY A 254 -5.69 -12.31 -13.34
C GLY A 254 -6.17 -11.67 -12.02
N ALA A 255 -5.36 -10.83 -11.38
CA ALA A 255 -5.72 -10.11 -10.16
C ALA A 255 -6.50 -8.81 -10.46
N GLN A 256 -7.42 -8.45 -9.57
CA GLN A 256 -8.19 -7.18 -9.62
C GLN A 256 -7.35 -6.00 -9.12
N ILE A 257 -6.54 -6.22 -8.08
CA ILE A 257 -5.64 -5.23 -7.49
C ILE A 257 -4.22 -5.80 -7.43
N PRO A 258 -3.58 -5.97 -8.59
CA PRO A 258 -2.35 -6.73 -8.73
C PRO A 258 -1.19 -6.10 -7.99
N ASN A 259 -0.33 -6.93 -7.42
CA ASN A 259 1.01 -6.50 -7.03
C ASN A 259 1.99 -6.64 -8.21
N GLY A 260 3.16 -6.01 -8.07
CA GLY A 260 4.26 -6.18 -9.02
C GLY A 260 5.56 -5.55 -8.55
N VAL A 261 6.57 -5.65 -9.42
CA VAL A 261 7.91 -5.11 -9.18
C VAL A 261 8.34 -4.33 -10.41
N ILE A 262 8.85 -3.12 -10.21
CA ILE A 262 9.56 -2.34 -11.23
C ILE A 262 11.04 -2.32 -10.85
N SER A 263 11.94 -2.46 -11.83
CA SER A 263 13.37 -2.59 -11.61
C SER A 263 14.19 -1.86 -12.67
N ARG A 264 15.21 -1.13 -12.25
CA ARG A 264 16.25 -0.58 -13.12
C ARG A 264 17.04 -1.67 -13.85
N TRP A 265 17.28 -2.78 -13.16
CA TRP A 265 18.05 -3.90 -13.68
C TRP A 265 17.16 -5.01 -14.24
N PRO A 266 17.69 -5.89 -15.11
CA PRO A 266 16.91 -6.97 -15.69
C PRO A 266 16.25 -7.87 -14.64
N ILE A 267 14.95 -8.09 -14.81
CA ILE A 267 14.23 -9.16 -14.11
C ILE A 267 14.50 -10.45 -14.89
N ILE A 268 15.27 -11.36 -14.31
CA ILE A 268 15.66 -12.62 -14.95
C ILE A 268 14.62 -13.73 -14.75
N GLU A 269 13.85 -13.63 -13.67
CA GLU A 269 12.73 -14.52 -13.40
C GLU A 269 11.68 -13.77 -12.55
N SER A 270 10.40 -14.07 -12.73
CA SER A 270 9.33 -13.49 -11.92
C SER A 270 8.10 -14.38 -11.92
N GLY A 271 7.26 -14.21 -10.90
CA GLY A 271 5.99 -14.90 -10.81
C GLY A 271 5.10 -14.33 -9.71
N GLN A 272 4.12 -15.12 -9.31
CA GLN A 272 3.22 -14.82 -8.20
C GLN A 272 3.03 -16.07 -7.35
N TRP A 273 2.98 -15.91 -6.03
CA TRP A 273 2.59 -16.97 -5.10
C TRP A 273 1.15 -16.74 -4.63
N PRO A 274 0.27 -17.76 -4.64
CA PRO A 274 -1.12 -17.57 -4.25
C PRO A 274 -1.28 -17.00 -2.84
N ASP A 275 -2.14 -15.99 -2.70
CA ASP A 275 -2.57 -15.54 -1.38
C ASP A 275 -3.61 -16.54 -0.82
N PRO A 276 -3.39 -17.15 0.37
CA PRO A 276 -4.33 -18.12 0.94
C PRO A 276 -5.57 -17.47 1.59
N ARG A 277 -5.66 -16.14 1.65
CA ARG A 277 -6.72 -15.40 2.36
C ARG A 277 -7.66 -14.64 1.43
N VAL A 278 -7.22 -14.34 0.21
CA VAL A 278 -7.99 -13.58 -0.79
C VAL A 278 -7.71 -14.09 -2.19
N SER A 279 -8.60 -13.80 -3.13
CA SER A 279 -8.45 -14.19 -4.54
C SER A 279 -8.23 -13.02 -5.49
N ASN A 280 -8.30 -11.79 -5.01
CA ASN A 280 -8.25 -10.59 -5.84
C ASN A 280 -6.83 -10.04 -6.06
N ARG A 281 -5.83 -10.66 -5.43
CA ARG A 281 -4.38 -10.40 -5.54
C ARG A 281 -3.60 -11.58 -4.96
N ASP A 282 -2.33 -11.66 -5.32
CA ASP A 282 -1.38 -12.68 -4.86
C ASP A 282 -0.15 -12.01 -4.20
N PHE A 283 0.97 -12.74 -4.07
CA PHE A 283 2.28 -12.18 -3.73
C PHE A 283 3.19 -12.17 -4.96
N ALA A 284 3.39 -11.01 -5.57
CA ALA A 284 4.29 -10.86 -6.71
C ALA A 284 5.76 -10.97 -6.29
N TRP A 285 6.56 -11.70 -7.06
CA TRP A 285 8.00 -11.79 -6.83
C TRP A 285 8.80 -11.62 -8.12
N ALA A 286 10.02 -11.12 -7.98
CA ALA A 286 11.00 -10.97 -9.06
C ALA A 286 12.42 -11.29 -8.56
N ARG A 287 13.17 -12.03 -9.36
CA ARG A 287 14.61 -12.23 -9.24
C ARG A 287 15.30 -11.28 -10.21
N ILE A 288 16.18 -10.44 -9.68
CA ILE A 288 16.74 -9.28 -10.37
C ILE A 288 18.27 -9.41 -10.43
N ASP A 289 18.82 -9.31 -11.64
CA ASP A 289 20.26 -9.33 -11.92
C ASP A 289 20.88 -7.95 -11.61
N ILE A 290 21.14 -7.69 -10.33
CA ILE A 290 21.81 -6.48 -9.87
C ILE A 290 23.33 -6.60 -10.09
N PRO A 291 24.09 -5.49 -10.19
CA PRO A 291 25.53 -5.57 -10.40
C PRO A 291 26.21 -6.26 -9.22
N GLY A 292 26.98 -7.30 -9.51
CA GLY A 292 27.67 -8.11 -8.52
C GLY A 292 27.43 -9.60 -8.74
N PRO A 293 27.89 -10.45 -7.82
CA PRO A 293 27.75 -11.90 -7.95
C PRO A 293 26.43 -12.46 -7.41
N ARG A 294 25.59 -11.63 -6.77
CA ARG A 294 24.37 -12.05 -6.07
C ARG A 294 23.15 -11.39 -6.69
N ASP A 295 22.08 -12.14 -6.88
CA ASP A 295 20.82 -11.57 -7.35
C ASP A 295 20.07 -10.92 -6.19
N LEU A 296 19.10 -10.07 -6.53
CA LEU A 296 18.13 -9.52 -5.59
C LEU A 296 16.75 -10.12 -5.85
N TRP A 297 16.19 -10.78 -4.84
CA TRP A 297 14.79 -11.20 -4.81
C TRP A 297 13.92 -10.14 -4.16
N ALA A 298 12.95 -9.63 -4.91
CA ALA A 298 11.97 -8.66 -4.45
C ALA A 298 10.58 -9.31 -4.39
N VAL A 299 9.96 -9.31 -3.21
CA VAL A 299 8.60 -9.79 -2.98
C VAL A 299 7.70 -8.60 -2.62
N SER A 300 6.78 -8.26 -3.52
CA SER A 300 5.80 -7.18 -3.33
C SER A 300 4.49 -7.75 -2.78
N VAL A 301 4.02 -7.19 -1.67
CA VAL A 301 2.85 -7.73 -0.94
C VAL A 301 1.80 -6.67 -0.63
N HIS A 302 0.54 -7.09 -0.61
CA HIS A 302 -0.60 -6.34 -0.11
C HIS A 302 -1.40 -7.25 0.82
N LEU A 303 -1.16 -7.20 2.13
CA LEU A 303 -1.77 -8.12 3.09
C LEU A 303 -3.21 -7.72 3.43
N LEU A 304 -4.03 -8.67 3.85
CA LEU A 304 -5.46 -8.45 4.10
C LEU A 304 -5.73 -7.54 5.30
N THR A 305 -6.69 -6.62 5.12
CA THR A 305 -7.12 -5.64 6.14
C THR A 305 -7.89 -6.27 7.30
N SER A 306 -8.60 -7.37 7.06
CA SER A 306 -9.67 -7.87 7.93
C SER A 306 -9.22 -8.30 9.33
N SER A 307 -8.00 -8.81 9.52
CA SER A 307 -7.47 -9.09 10.87
C SER A 307 -5.95 -9.31 10.90
N ALA A 308 -5.34 -9.03 12.05
CA ALA A 308 -3.94 -9.39 12.33
C ALA A 308 -3.67 -10.91 12.22
N GLY A 309 -4.69 -11.74 12.48
CA GLY A 309 -4.61 -13.20 12.30
C GLY A 309 -4.45 -13.60 10.85
N ASN A 310 -5.20 -12.97 9.94
CA ASN A 310 -5.11 -13.21 8.50
C ASN A 310 -3.75 -12.76 7.95
N ARG A 311 -3.31 -11.55 8.31
CA ARG A 311 -1.96 -11.04 7.98
C ARG A 311 -0.84 -11.96 8.42
N ASN A 312 -0.95 -12.54 9.60
CA ASN A 312 0.03 -13.52 10.05
C ASN A 312 -0.04 -14.84 9.28
N GLY A 313 -1.23 -15.26 8.84
CA GLY A 313 -1.39 -16.40 7.95
C GLY A 313 -0.76 -16.17 6.57
N GLU A 314 -0.92 -14.99 5.99
CA GLU A 314 -0.26 -14.59 4.74
C GLU A 314 1.26 -14.53 4.93
N ALA A 315 1.74 -13.93 6.02
CA ALA A 315 3.17 -13.92 6.35
C ALA A 315 3.76 -15.33 6.48
N GLN A 316 2.99 -16.30 7.02
CA GLN A 316 3.43 -17.71 7.08
C GLN A 316 3.56 -18.32 5.69
N ALA A 317 2.63 -18.04 4.78
CA ALA A 317 2.70 -18.49 3.40
C ALA A 317 3.94 -17.92 2.69
N ILE A 318 4.16 -16.60 2.79
CA ILE A 318 5.33 -15.93 2.20
C ILE A 318 6.64 -16.52 2.76
N VAL A 319 6.75 -16.71 4.08
CA VAL A 319 7.97 -17.29 4.68
C VAL A 319 8.22 -18.73 4.20
N ASN A 320 7.18 -19.52 3.97
CA ASN A 320 7.33 -20.87 3.43
C ASN A 320 7.84 -20.84 1.99
N GLU A 321 7.31 -19.95 1.15
CA GLU A 321 7.76 -19.81 -0.23
C GLU A 321 9.20 -19.31 -0.32
N VAL A 322 9.55 -18.28 0.46
CA VAL A 322 10.93 -17.77 0.56
C VAL A 322 11.91 -18.89 0.89
N ARG A 323 11.63 -19.69 1.93
CA ARG A 323 12.49 -20.83 2.33
C ARG A 323 12.58 -21.95 1.30
N SER A 324 11.56 -22.07 0.45
CA SER A 324 11.48 -23.12 -0.56
C SER A 324 12.17 -22.73 -1.86
N GLN A 325 12.16 -21.44 -2.22
CA GLN A 325 12.52 -20.98 -3.56
C GLN A 325 13.77 -20.09 -3.60
N ILE A 326 14.07 -19.35 -2.53
CA ILE A 326 15.13 -18.32 -2.55
C ILE A 326 16.43 -18.88 -1.97
N PRO A 327 17.54 -18.86 -2.72
CA PRO A 327 18.85 -19.26 -2.20
C PRO A 327 19.32 -18.34 -1.07
N ASP A 328 19.90 -18.91 -0.01
CA ASP A 328 20.50 -18.15 1.11
C ASP A 328 21.66 -17.23 0.65
N ASP A 329 22.24 -17.52 -0.53
CA ASP A 329 23.32 -16.75 -1.16
C ASP A 329 22.80 -15.61 -2.04
N ASP A 330 21.50 -15.34 -2.16
CA ASP A 330 20.97 -14.14 -2.82
C ASP A 330 20.47 -13.12 -1.77
N TYR A 331 20.24 -11.87 -2.18
CA TYR A 331 19.60 -10.87 -1.32
C TYR A 331 18.07 -10.97 -1.39
N LEU A 332 17.39 -10.65 -0.30
CA LEU A 332 15.94 -10.65 -0.19
C LEU A 332 15.38 -9.32 0.34
N ILE A 333 14.34 -8.85 -0.34
CA ILE A 333 13.44 -7.80 0.11
C ILE A 333 12.00 -8.33 0.11
N ILE A 334 11.29 -8.13 1.21
CA ILE A 334 9.84 -8.26 1.31
C ILE A 334 9.28 -6.88 1.67
N GLY A 335 8.36 -6.35 0.89
CA GLY A 335 7.78 -5.05 1.19
C GLY A 335 6.52 -4.73 0.41
N GLY A 336 5.90 -3.63 0.79
CA GLY A 336 4.59 -3.23 0.31
C GLY A 336 3.66 -2.86 1.46
N ASP A 337 2.36 -2.98 1.20
CA ASP A 337 1.32 -2.70 2.17
C ASP A 337 1.03 -3.94 3.02
N LEU A 338 1.48 -3.91 4.27
CA LEU A 338 1.21 -4.98 5.22
C LEU A 338 -0.11 -4.76 5.96
N ASN A 339 -0.81 -3.65 5.78
CA ASN A 339 -2.06 -3.31 6.49
C ASN A 339 -1.96 -3.42 8.02
N THR A 340 -0.75 -3.30 8.59
CA THR A 340 -0.52 -3.48 10.02
C THR A 340 -0.85 -2.24 10.84
N ASP A 341 -1.60 -2.43 11.92
CA ASP A 341 -1.95 -1.39 12.89
C ASP A 341 -0.75 -0.90 13.69
N ASN A 342 0.25 -1.76 13.93
CA ASN A 342 1.45 -1.43 14.69
C ASN A 342 2.60 -2.42 14.44
N PHE A 343 3.83 -2.03 14.81
CA PHE A 343 5.05 -2.82 14.63
C PHE A 343 5.17 -4.10 15.50
N ASN A 344 4.18 -4.36 16.37
CA ASN A 344 4.17 -5.54 17.26
C ASN A 344 3.18 -6.62 16.81
N GLU A 345 2.54 -6.46 15.64
CA GLU A 345 1.71 -7.52 15.09
C GLU A 345 2.48 -8.83 14.87
N SER A 346 1.78 -9.95 14.98
CA SER A 346 2.36 -11.29 14.91
C SER A 346 3.03 -11.58 13.56
N CYS A 347 2.55 -10.98 12.47
CA CYS A 347 3.18 -11.09 11.15
C CYS A 347 4.65 -10.65 11.19
N PHE A 348 5.02 -9.63 11.96
CA PHE A 348 6.42 -9.22 12.11
C PHE A 348 7.28 -10.26 12.83
N ALA A 349 6.71 -11.01 13.78
CA ALA A 349 7.42 -12.14 14.40
C ALA A 349 7.60 -13.30 13.42
N THR A 350 6.62 -13.52 12.54
CA THR A 350 6.71 -14.52 11.48
C THR A 350 7.76 -14.12 10.44
N PHE A 351 7.73 -12.90 9.92
CA PHE A 351 8.72 -12.39 8.96
C PHE A 351 10.15 -12.38 9.52
N ARG A 352 10.35 -12.20 10.83
CA ARG A 352 11.67 -12.29 11.50
C ARG A 352 12.45 -13.57 11.24
N GLN A 353 11.76 -14.61 10.74
CA GLN A 353 12.38 -15.87 10.35
C GLN A 353 13.27 -15.78 9.10
N VAL A 354 13.06 -14.77 8.25
CA VAL A 354 13.77 -14.62 6.96
C VAL A 354 14.25 -13.18 6.72
N VAL A 355 13.63 -12.18 7.36
CA VAL A 355 13.99 -10.77 7.22
C VAL A 355 14.09 -10.04 8.56
N THR A 356 14.81 -8.92 8.60
CA THR A 356 14.91 -8.05 9.76
C THR A 356 13.71 -7.12 9.85
N THR A 357 12.98 -7.18 10.97
CA THR A 357 11.82 -6.30 11.22
C THR A 357 11.99 -5.39 12.43
N ALA A 358 13.16 -5.41 13.06
CA ALA A 358 13.48 -4.51 14.16
C ALA A 358 13.73 -3.07 13.65
N GLY A 359 13.29 -2.10 14.45
CA GLY A 359 13.57 -0.70 14.24
C GLY A 359 15.06 -0.33 14.46
N PRO A 360 15.41 0.95 14.35
CA PRO A 360 14.52 2.08 14.04
C PRO A 360 13.89 1.99 12.64
N HIS A 361 12.67 2.52 12.50
CA HIS A 361 11.87 2.46 11.27
C HIS A 361 12.00 3.76 10.46
N PRO A 362 11.72 3.71 9.14
CA PRO A 362 11.59 4.91 8.31
C PRO A 362 10.61 5.91 8.93
N ALA A 363 10.87 7.20 8.72
CA ALA A 363 10.00 8.28 9.16
C ALA A 363 9.95 9.39 8.13
N ASP A 364 8.91 10.23 8.18
CA ASP A 364 8.83 11.42 7.35
C ASP A 364 9.76 12.54 7.85
N HIS A 365 9.72 13.68 7.16
CA HIS A 365 10.48 14.88 7.50
C HIS A 365 10.27 15.39 8.94
N ASN A 366 9.13 15.05 9.57
CA ASN A 366 8.81 15.44 10.94
C ASN A 366 9.01 14.30 11.96
N GLY A 367 9.55 13.16 11.53
CA GLY A 367 9.78 12.00 12.40
C GLY A 367 8.56 11.10 12.59
N ASN A 368 7.49 11.24 11.80
CA ASN A 368 6.32 10.36 11.88
C ASN A 368 6.52 9.09 11.04
N THR A 369 6.39 7.92 11.67
CA THR A 369 6.57 6.59 11.08
C THR A 369 5.28 5.98 10.51
N GLY A 370 4.11 6.58 10.77
CA GLY A 370 2.84 6.11 10.22
C GLY A 370 2.80 6.34 8.71
N THR A 371 2.27 5.36 7.98
CA THR A 371 2.17 5.39 6.51
C THR A 371 0.72 5.38 6.04
N ASN A 372 -0.25 4.98 6.87
CA ASN A 372 -1.66 5.13 6.51
C ASN A 372 -2.07 6.61 6.40
N ARG A 373 -3.23 6.88 5.79
CA ARG A 373 -3.75 8.23 5.51
C ARG A 373 -3.72 9.18 6.71
N ASN A 374 -4.09 8.65 7.88
CA ASN A 374 -4.19 9.38 9.14
C ASN A 374 -2.83 9.50 9.87
N ARG A 375 -1.76 8.91 9.31
CA ARG A 375 -0.39 8.98 9.78
C ARG A 375 -0.23 8.48 11.22
N ASN A 376 -0.93 7.40 11.56
CA ASN A 376 -0.95 6.79 12.89
C ASN A 376 -0.78 5.25 12.90
N LYS A 377 -0.72 4.61 11.73
CA LYS A 377 -0.48 3.17 11.57
C LYS A 377 0.61 2.92 10.51
N PRO A 378 1.53 1.97 10.74
CA PRO A 378 2.64 1.69 9.84
C PRO A 378 2.27 0.59 8.83
N TYR A 379 1.29 0.86 7.97
CA TYR A 379 0.83 -0.10 6.95
C TYR A 379 1.96 -0.58 6.06
N ASP A 380 2.83 0.31 5.61
CA ASP A 380 3.75 0.06 4.52
C ASP A 380 5.17 -0.20 5.06
N GLN A 381 5.85 -1.23 4.55
CA GLN A 381 7.17 -1.65 5.03
C GLN A 381 8.12 -2.04 3.89
N ILE A 382 9.42 -1.91 4.18
CA ILE A 382 10.50 -2.59 3.44
C ILE A 382 11.31 -3.38 4.46
N LEU A 383 11.26 -4.70 4.37
CA LEU A 383 11.95 -5.66 5.23
C LEU A 383 12.99 -6.40 4.40
N VAL A 384 14.19 -6.56 4.94
CA VAL A 384 15.32 -7.16 4.20
C VAL A 384 15.99 -8.23 5.03
N ASP A 385 16.57 -9.24 4.39
CA ASP A 385 17.37 -10.27 5.05
C ASP A 385 18.59 -9.69 5.79
N GLN A 386 19.25 -10.54 6.57
CA GLN A 386 20.31 -10.10 7.46
C GLN A 386 21.53 -9.57 6.71
N ASP A 387 21.83 -10.17 5.57
CA ASP A 387 22.99 -9.91 4.74
C ASP A 387 22.78 -8.74 3.78
N LEU A 388 21.56 -8.39 3.36
CA LEU A 388 21.29 -7.08 2.77
C LEU A 388 21.24 -5.99 3.84
N ARG A 389 20.71 -6.29 5.04
CA ARG A 389 20.54 -5.29 6.13
C ARG A 389 21.85 -4.59 6.51
N GLN A 390 22.98 -5.29 6.45
CA GLN A 390 24.29 -4.72 6.79
C GLN A 390 24.74 -3.60 5.84
N TYR A 391 24.18 -3.57 4.63
CA TYR A 391 24.47 -2.58 3.60
C TYR A 391 23.49 -1.40 3.59
N GLN A 392 22.50 -1.39 4.49
CA GLN A 392 21.55 -0.28 4.58
C GLN A 392 22.29 1.02 4.95
N GLN A 393 22.02 2.08 4.20
CA GLN A 393 22.52 3.42 4.46
C GLN A 393 21.38 4.42 4.67
N ALA A 394 21.73 5.65 5.03
CA ALA A 394 20.76 6.72 5.13
C ALA A 394 20.20 7.04 3.72
N VAL A 395 18.89 7.29 3.64
CA VAL A 395 18.32 7.84 2.41
C VAL A 395 18.72 9.32 2.34
N VAL A 396 19.44 9.68 1.28
CA VAL A 396 19.87 11.07 1.04
C VAL A 396 19.20 11.59 -0.23
N ILE A 397 18.49 12.71 -0.10
CA ILE A 397 17.84 13.40 -1.21
C ILE A 397 18.07 14.89 -1.03
N GLY A 398 18.80 15.50 -1.97
CA GLY A 398 19.21 16.90 -1.86
C GLY A 398 19.94 17.17 -0.55
N SER A 399 19.43 18.12 0.23
CA SER A 399 19.98 18.48 1.55
C SER A 399 19.44 17.65 2.72
N ASN A 400 18.48 16.76 2.46
CA ASN A 400 17.83 15.93 3.48
C ASN A 400 18.50 14.56 3.63
N THR A 401 18.62 14.13 4.89
CA THR A 401 19.17 12.80 5.26
C THR A 401 18.23 12.10 6.23
N PHE A 402 17.83 10.88 5.88
CA PHE A 402 16.95 10.03 6.68
C PHE A 402 17.70 8.74 7.10
N PRO A 403 18.26 8.69 8.32
CA PRO A 403 19.16 7.61 8.74
C PRO A 403 18.57 6.19 8.65
N ASN A 404 17.26 6.06 8.77
CA ASN A 404 16.57 4.76 8.86
C ASN A 404 15.65 4.48 7.66
N GLY A 405 15.70 5.34 6.64
CA GLY A 405 14.73 5.38 5.54
C GLY A 405 13.73 6.51 5.67
N LEU A 406 13.02 6.77 4.58
CA LEU A 406 12.06 7.87 4.43
C LEU A 406 10.63 7.30 4.34
N VAL A 407 9.70 7.87 5.11
CA VAL A 407 8.26 7.82 4.78
C VAL A 407 7.95 9.06 3.95
N LEU A 408 7.68 8.88 2.66
CA LEU A 408 7.46 9.97 1.73
C LEU A 408 6.05 10.54 1.91
N ASP A 409 6.00 11.74 2.50
CA ASP A 409 4.78 12.55 2.57
C ASP A 409 5.06 13.96 2.02
N SER A 410 4.57 14.22 0.80
CA SER A 410 4.71 15.49 0.09
C SER A 410 4.11 16.69 0.83
N ARG A 411 3.18 16.47 1.76
CA ARG A 411 2.62 17.54 2.60
C ARG A 411 3.67 18.16 3.52
N VAL A 412 4.62 17.35 3.98
CA VAL A 412 5.62 17.74 5.00
C VAL A 412 7.06 17.74 4.47
N TYR A 413 7.38 17.00 3.41
CA TYR A 413 8.72 16.97 2.84
C TYR A 413 9.14 18.36 2.34
N ARG A 414 10.28 18.88 2.81
CA ARG A 414 10.80 20.20 2.38
C ARG A 414 12.33 20.20 2.23
N PRO A 415 12.88 20.97 1.27
CA PRO A 415 12.17 21.70 0.22
C PRO A 415 11.62 20.75 -0.85
N LEU A 416 10.37 20.98 -1.30
CA LEU A 416 9.69 20.09 -2.24
C LEU A 416 10.40 20.00 -3.60
N SER A 417 11.20 21.01 -3.95
CA SER A 417 11.99 21.04 -5.18
C SER A 417 13.05 19.93 -5.27
N GLU A 418 13.49 19.37 -4.14
CA GLU A 418 14.45 18.25 -4.13
C GLU A 418 13.84 16.93 -4.60
N ILE A 419 12.50 16.84 -4.61
CA ILE A 419 11.76 15.68 -5.10
C ILE A 419 10.85 16.05 -6.28
N ALA A 420 11.28 16.99 -7.13
CA ALA A 420 10.53 17.32 -8.34
C ALA A 420 10.34 16.05 -9.21
N PRO A 421 9.14 15.80 -9.79
CA PRO A 421 8.03 16.73 -10.00
C PRO A 421 6.93 16.69 -8.93
N VAL A 422 7.18 16.15 -7.73
CA VAL A 422 6.18 16.01 -6.67
C VAL A 422 5.53 17.35 -6.32
N GLN A 423 4.22 17.31 -6.12
CA GLN A 423 3.42 18.44 -5.66
C GLN A 423 3.01 18.25 -4.20
N SER A 424 2.83 19.35 -3.46
CA SER A 424 2.59 19.30 -2.01
C SER A 424 1.31 18.59 -1.59
N GLY A 425 0.40 18.38 -2.54
CA GLY A 425 -0.89 17.72 -2.32
C GLY A 425 -0.93 16.25 -2.74
N ASP A 426 0.13 15.71 -3.36
CA ASP A 426 0.10 14.37 -3.96
C ASP A 426 -0.20 13.27 -2.92
N SER A 427 0.38 13.37 -1.74
CA SER A 427 0.16 12.45 -0.60
C SER A 427 -1.19 12.67 0.10
N SER A 428 -1.99 13.64 -0.35
CA SER A 428 -3.36 13.90 0.11
C SER A 428 -4.36 13.95 -1.04
N ALA A 429 -3.98 13.42 -2.21
CA ALA A 429 -4.89 13.28 -3.33
C ALA A 429 -6.15 12.52 -2.89
N SER A 430 -7.27 12.77 -3.57
CA SER A 430 -8.52 12.07 -3.26
C SER A 430 -8.27 10.56 -3.26
N ASN A 431 -8.78 9.87 -2.23
CA ASN A 431 -8.62 8.43 -2.02
C ASN A 431 -7.16 7.92 -1.91
N MET A 432 -6.16 8.79 -1.77
CA MET A 432 -4.82 8.37 -1.36
C MET A 432 -4.87 7.88 0.08
N GLN A 433 -4.54 6.60 0.30
CA GLN A 433 -4.66 5.94 1.61
C GLN A 433 -3.32 5.64 2.29
N HIS A 434 -2.19 5.71 1.56
CA HIS A 434 -0.87 5.29 2.05
C HIS A 434 0.23 6.30 1.71
N MET A 435 1.39 6.11 2.35
CA MET A 435 2.62 6.85 2.12
C MET A 435 3.70 5.86 1.67
N GLY A 436 4.50 6.26 0.68
CA GLY A 436 5.58 5.42 0.18
C GLY A 436 6.70 5.31 1.21
N VAL A 437 7.34 4.15 1.30
CA VAL A 437 8.49 3.92 2.18
C VAL A 437 9.72 3.70 1.32
N VAL A 438 10.81 4.39 1.66
CA VAL A 438 12.07 4.36 0.89
C VAL A 438 13.23 3.91 1.78
N LYS A 439 14.10 3.04 1.26
CA LYS A 439 15.37 2.66 1.88
C LYS A 439 16.49 2.58 0.84
N ASP A 440 17.70 2.95 1.26
CA ASP A 440 18.90 2.90 0.43
C ASP A 440 19.87 1.83 0.95
N PHE A 441 20.54 1.15 0.03
CA PHE A 441 21.56 0.14 0.29
C PHE A 441 22.79 0.38 -0.57
N LEU A 442 23.98 0.11 -0.04
CA LEU A 442 25.25 0.14 -0.78
C LEU A 442 25.87 -1.26 -0.79
N VAL A 443 25.53 -2.04 -1.81
CA VAL A 443 25.91 -3.46 -1.89
C VAL A 443 27.24 -3.66 -2.65
N PRO A 444 28.06 -4.67 -2.33
CA PRO A 444 29.27 -4.98 -3.08
C PRO A 444 29.00 -5.59 -4.46
N ASN A 445 29.84 -5.25 -5.45
CA ASN A 445 29.77 -5.72 -6.84
C ASN A 445 30.94 -6.62 -7.25
N PHE A 446 31.69 -7.20 -6.31
CA PHE A 446 32.96 -7.89 -6.56
C PHE A 446 33.01 -9.33 -6.03
#